data_AF-A0A3F2RDU0-F1
#
_entry.id   AF-A0A3F2RDU0-F1
#
_cell.length_a   1.000
_cell.length_b   1.000
_cell.length_c   1.000
_cell.angle_alpha   90.00
_cell.angle_beta   90.00
_cell.angle_gamma   90.00
#
_symmetry.space_group_name_H-M   'P 1'
#
loop_
_entity.id
_entity.type
_entity.pdbx_description
1 polymer ?
#
loop_
_entity_poly.entity_id
_entity_poly.type
_entity_poly.pdbx_seq_one_letter_code
_entity_poly.pdbx_strand_id
1 'polypeptide(L)'
;MLAKRRNPVLEWKEVARWHSENEAGWAAAEEESKRREAIVAEKAARRERKVKRKAQRNLTKEKEVEFRALLEECTVAIAKSEKRTALLTQFSKENRSELDLRCNNVDSKAFVALLTALEKGALPELVDIGLQGNLLGDEGARALAHAFFRGTLRELRNVDIRQNRIRNDGMQALWNVFTAPNFRRFCPKLQLLDMRRNDAHGALTRSFCPCPPYLQF
;
A
#
# COMPACT_ATOMS: atom_id res chain seq x y z
N MET A 1 -97.87 -20.64 76.49
CA MET A 1 -96.48 -21.15 76.45
C MET A 1 -95.58 -20.06 75.92
N LEU A 2 -94.45 -19.80 76.58
CA LEU A 2 -93.56 -18.67 76.39
C LEU A 2 -93.14 -18.45 74.92
N ALA A 3 -93.71 -17.45 74.25
CA ALA A 3 -93.13 -16.91 73.02
C ALA A 3 -91.80 -16.27 73.41
N LYS A 4 -90.68 -16.86 72.96
CA LYS A 4 -89.31 -16.40 73.21
C LYS A 4 -89.25 -14.88 72.98
N ARG A 5 -89.00 -14.12 74.06
CA ARG A 5 -88.80 -12.66 74.00
C ARG A 5 -87.68 -12.38 72.99
N ARG A 6 -88.01 -11.76 71.86
CA ARG A 6 -87.01 -11.24 70.92
C ARG A 6 -86.37 -10.02 71.55
N ASN A 7 -85.05 -10.07 71.74
CA ASN A 7 -84.27 -9.05 72.43
C ASN A 7 -83.78 -7.99 71.40
N PRO A 8 -84.25 -6.74 71.45
CA PRO A 8 -83.94 -5.71 70.45
C PRO A 8 -82.43 -5.40 70.33
N VAL A 9 -81.67 -5.58 71.42
CA VAL A 9 -80.22 -5.38 71.45
C VAL A 9 -79.48 -6.47 70.67
N LEU A 10 -80.05 -7.69 70.60
CA LEU A 10 -79.47 -8.77 69.79
C LEU A 10 -79.64 -8.47 68.29
N GLU A 11 -80.80 -7.94 67.87
CA GLU A 11 -81.02 -7.61 66.45
C GLU A 11 -80.15 -6.44 65.95
N TRP A 12 -79.94 -5.39 66.74
CA TRP A 12 -79.02 -4.31 66.35
C TRP A 12 -77.56 -4.78 66.26
N LYS A 13 -77.16 -5.68 67.16
CA LYS A 13 -75.84 -6.33 67.09
C LYS A 13 -75.72 -7.23 65.87
N GLU A 14 -76.79 -7.88 65.45
CA GLU A 14 -76.84 -8.70 64.23
C GLU A 14 -76.78 -7.85 62.96
N VAL A 15 -77.49 -6.71 62.90
CA VAL A 15 -77.43 -5.77 61.76
C VAL A 15 -76.05 -5.10 61.66
N ALA A 16 -75.48 -4.64 62.77
CA ALA A 16 -74.13 -4.08 62.79
C ALA A 16 -73.07 -5.13 62.40
N ARG A 17 -73.26 -6.39 62.83
CA ARG A 17 -72.42 -7.51 62.40
C ARG A 17 -72.57 -7.77 60.90
N TRP A 18 -73.78 -7.74 60.36
CA TRP A 18 -74.03 -7.92 58.92
C TRP A 18 -73.38 -6.81 58.08
N HIS A 19 -73.44 -5.55 58.50
CA HIS A 19 -72.74 -4.45 57.81
C HIS A 19 -71.22 -4.61 57.86
N SER A 20 -70.66 -4.94 59.03
CA SER A 20 -69.22 -5.18 59.18
C SER A 20 -68.73 -6.38 58.38
N GLU A 21 -69.50 -7.47 58.33
CA GLU A 21 -69.20 -8.67 57.54
C GLU A 21 -69.28 -8.39 56.03
N ASN A 22 -70.24 -7.57 55.59
CA ASN A 22 -70.33 -7.14 54.19
C ASN A 22 -69.19 -6.22 53.80
N GLU A 23 -68.85 -5.21 54.62
CA GLU A 23 -67.69 -4.34 54.37
C GLU A 23 -66.39 -5.15 54.32
N ALA A 24 -66.21 -6.10 55.24
CA ALA A 24 -65.08 -7.03 55.22
C ALA A 24 -65.09 -7.91 53.96
N GLY A 25 -66.27 -8.36 53.51
CA GLY A 25 -66.43 -9.11 52.27
C GLY A 25 -66.07 -8.29 51.02
N TRP A 26 -66.50 -7.03 50.94
CA TRP A 26 -66.13 -6.11 49.88
C TRP A 26 -64.64 -5.81 49.86
N ALA A 27 -64.04 -5.55 51.02
CA ALA A 27 -62.60 -5.32 51.15
C ALA A 27 -61.79 -6.56 50.74
N ALA A 28 -62.23 -7.76 51.13
CA ALA A 28 -61.58 -9.02 50.73
C ALA A 28 -61.67 -9.26 49.21
N ALA A 29 -62.81 -8.97 48.60
CA ALA A 29 -62.99 -9.07 47.15
C ALA A 29 -62.11 -8.06 46.38
N GLU A 30 -61.96 -6.84 46.90
CA GLU A 30 -61.09 -5.82 46.31
C GLU A 30 -59.61 -6.23 46.41
N GLU A 31 -59.20 -6.77 47.55
CA GLU A 31 -57.84 -7.28 47.75
C GLU A 31 -57.54 -8.47 46.83
N GLU A 32 -58.51 -9.37 46.63
CA GLU A 32 -58.40 -10.46 45.67
C GLU A 32 -58.29 -9.96 44.22
N SER A 33 -59.05 -8.93 43.84
CA SER A 33 -58.92 -8.28 42.51
C SER A 33 -57.51 -7.71 42.32
N LYS A 34 -57.01 -6.95 43.30
CA LYS A 34 -55.64 -6.40 43.30
C LYS A 34 -54.58 -7.50 43.18
N ARG A 35 -54.76 -8.64 43.87
CA ARG A 35 -53.85 -9.79 43.76
C ARG A 35 -53.88 -10.43 42.37
N ARG A 36 -55.06 -10.58 41.76
CA ARG A 36 -55.22 -11.11 40.39
C ARG A 36 -54.60 -10.18 39.35
N GLU A 37 -54.83 -8.88 39.48
CA GLU A 37 -54.22 -7.85 38.64
C GLU A 37 -52.69 -7.84 38.77
N ALA A 38 -52.15 -7.96 39.98
CA ALA A 38 -50.71 -8.06 40.21
C ALA A 38 -50.08 -9.28 39.51
N ILE A 39 -50.76 -10.44 39.52
CA ILE A 39 -50.28 -11.66 38.82
C ILE A 39 -50.28 -11.45 37.30
N VAL A 40 -51.30 -10.80 36.75
CA VAL A 40 -51.39 -10.49 35.31
C VAL A 40 -50.30 -9.49 34.91
N ALA A 41 -50.12 -8.44 35.72
CA ALA A 41 -49.08 -7.44 35.52
C ALA A 41 -47.66 -8.04 35.56
N GLU A 42 -47.36 -8.94 36.51
CA GLU A 42 -46.06 -9.62 36.58
C GLU A 42 -45.83 -10.55 35.39
N LYS A 43 -46.86 -11.27 34.94
CA LYS A 43 -46.79 -12.09 33.71
C LYS A 43 -46.52 -11.22 32.48
N ALA A 44 -47.13 -10.05 32.38
CA ALA A 44 -46.89 -9.09 31.30
C ALA A 44 -45.46 -8.53 31.35
N ALA A 45 -44.99 -8.09 32.52
CA ALA A 45 -43.63 -7.60 32.73
C ALA A 45 -42.57 -8.67 32.41
N ARG A 46 -42.81 -9.93 32.76
CA ARG A 46 -41.93 -11.06 32.41
C ARG A 46 -41.84 -11.28 30.89
N ARG A 47 -42.95 -11.15 30.16
CA ARG A 47 -42.96 -11.25 28.68
C ARG A 47 -42.17 -10.08 28.07
N GLU A 48 -42.38 -8.87 28.55
CA GLU A 48 -41.66 -7.68 28.09
C GLU A 48 -40.15 -7.81 28.31
N ARG A 49 -39.71 -8.26 29.50
CA ARG A 49 -38.29 -8.53 29.79
C ARG A 49 -37.70 -9.57 28.83
N LYS A 50 -38.44 -10.62 28.48
CA LYS A 50 -37.99 -11.62 27.50
C LYS A 50 -37.83 -11.02 26.10
N VAL A 51 -38.77 -10.19 25.67
CA VAL A 51 -38.69 -9.49 24.37
C VAL A 51 -37.50 -8.55 24.34
N LYS A 52 -37.31 -7.71 25.36
CA LYS A 52 -36.14 -6.81 25.47
C LYS A 52 -34.81 -7.56 25.44
N ARG A 53 -34.70 -8.68 26.18
CA ARG A 53 -33.50 -9.54 26.15
C ARG A 53 -33.25 -10.16 24.77
N LYS A 54 -34.31 -10.59 24.06
CA LYS A 54 -34.20 -11.14 22.71
C LYS A 54 -33.77 -10.06 21.71
N ALA A 55 -34.38 -8.87 21.76
CA ALA A 55 -34.00 -7.72 20.94
C ALA A 55 -32.54 -7.32 21.18
N GLN A 56 -32.10 -7.24 22.45
CA GLN A 56 -30.71 -6.95 22.79
C GLN A 56 -29.74 -7.98 22.21
N ARG A 57 -30.07 -9.27 22.30
CA ARG A 57 -29.25 -10.35 21.73
C ARG A 57 -29.18 -10.28 20.20
N ASN A 58 -30.26 -9.92 19.53
CA ASN A 58 -30.28 -9.75 18.09
C ASN A 58 -29.41 -8.55 17.68
N LEU A 59 -29.55 -7.42 18.38
CA LEU A 59 -28.74 -6.24 18.15
C LEU A 59 -27.24 -6.51 18.36
N THR A 60 -26.85 -7.24 19.41
CA THR A 60 -25.42 -7.61 19.59
C THR A 60 -24.93 -8.53 18.49
N LYS A 61 -25.75 -9.46 18.00
CA LYS A 61 -25.38 -10.32 16.86
C LYS A 61 -25.23 -9.52 15.57
N GLU A 62 -26.13 -8.58 15.29
CA GLU A 62 -26.04 -7.70 14.12
C GLU A 62 -24.74 -6.89 14.17
N LYS A 63 -24.43 -6.27 15.31
CA LYS A 63 -23.16 -5.54 15.51
C LYS A 63 -21.92 -6.42 15.34
N GLU A 64 -21.97 -7.67 15.81
CA GLU A 64 -20.87 -8.62 15.60
C GLU A 64 -20.68 -8.99 14.12
N VAL A 65 -21.77 -9.15 13.38
CA VAL A 65 -21.73 -9.42 11.93
C VAL A 65 -21.19 -8.20 11.17
N GLU A 66 -21.68 -7.00 11.48
CA GLU A 66 -21.18 -5.74 10.91
C GLU A 66 -19.69 -5.55 11.19
N PHE A 67 -19.25 -5.80 12.43
CA PHE A 67 -17.84 -5.68 12.80
C PHE A 67 -16.97 -6.69 12.03
N ARG A 68 -17.43 -7.94 11.89
CA ARG A 68 -16.71 -8.95 11.09
C ARG A 68 -16.64 -8.58 9.61
N ALA A 69 -17.71 -8.05 9.03
CA ALA A 69 -17.70 -7.57 7.64
C ALA A 69 -16.69 -6.43 7.46
N LEU A 70 -16.65 -5.48 8.39
CA LEU A 70 -15.71 -4.37 8.36
C LEU A 70 -14.25 -4.84 8.48
N LEU A 71 -13.98 -5.85 9.31
CA LEU A 71 -12.66 -6.47 9.39
C LEU A 71 -12.23 -7.09 8.05
N GLU A 72 -13.13 -7.82 7.38
CA GLU A 72 -12.86 -8.44 6.07
C GLU A 72 -12.61 -7.38 4.99
N GLU A 73 -13.34 -6.27 5.01
CA GLU A 73 -13.08 -5.14 4.10
C GLU A 73 -11.70 -4.53 4.35
N CYS A 74 -11.31 -4.35 5.61
CA CYS A 74 -9.98 -3.85 5.97
C CYS A 74 -8.85 -4.78 5.51
N THR A 75 -8.99 -6.11 5.67
CA THR A 75 -7.95 -7.06 5.23
C THR A 75 -7.76 -7.04 3.72
N VAL A 76 -8.86 -6.98 2.95
CA VAL A 76 -8.81 -6.87 1.49
C VAL A 76 -8.20 -5.54 1.06
N ALA A 77 -8.52 -4.43 1.73
CA ALA A 77 -7.94 -3.12 1.44
C ALA A 77 -6.42 -3.08 1.69
N ILE A 78 -5.96 -3.69 2.79
CA ILE A 78 -4.53 -3.84 3.10
C ILE A 78 -3.83 -4.71 2.04
N ALA A 79 -4.38 -5.88 1.71
CA ALA A 79 -3.77 -6.77 0.71
C ALA A 79 -3.67 -6.12 -0.68
N LYS A 80 -4.66 -5.31 -1.08
CA LYS A 80 -4.63 -4.53 -2.33
C LYS A 80 -3.54 -3.45 -2.29
N SER A 81 -3.37 -2.77 -1.16
CA SER A 81 -2.35 -1.72 -1.02
C SER A 81 -0.93 -2.29 -1.06
N GLU A 82 -0.68 -3.43 -0.42
CA GLU A 82 0.60 -4.15 -0.45
C GLU A 82 0.98 -4.63 -1.86
N LYS A 83 0.03 -5.21 -2.60
CA LYS A 83 0.28 -5.61 -4.00
C LYS A 83 0.59 -4.40 -4.89
N ARG A 84 -0.10 -3.28 -4.69
CA ARG A 84 0.16 -2.04 -5.43
C ARG A 84 1.55 -1.50 -5.15
N THR A 85 1.98 -1.46 -3.88
CA THR A 85 3.33 -0.99 -3.53
C THR A 85 4.41 -1.93 -4.07
N ALA A 86 4.20 -3.25 -4.03
CA ALA A 86 5.12 -4.23 -4.63
C ALA A 86 5.27 -4.05 -6.15
N LEU A 87 4.16 -3.90 -6.88
CA LEU A 87 4.18 -3.66 -8.33
C LEU A 87 4.84 -2.32 -8.70
N LEU A 88 4.54 -1.25 -7.96
CA LEU A 88 5.21 0.04 -8.17
C LEU A 88 6.71 -0.02 -7.88
N THR A 89 7.10 -0.78 -6.85
CA THR A 89 8.52 -1.01 -6.52
C THR A 89 9.21 -1.84 -7.60
N GLN A 90 8.56 -2.89 -8.10
CA GLN A 90 9.09 -3.73 -9.18
C GLN A 90 9.22 -2.94 -10.49
N PHE A 91 8.16 -2.24 -10.91
CA PHE A 91 8.19 -1.35 -12.06
C PHE A 91 9.26 -0.26 -11.92
N SER A 92 9.43 0.29 -10.71
CA SER A 92 10.50 1.23 -10.42
C SER A 92 11.91 0.61 -10.48
N LYS A 93 12.07 -0.69 -10.24
CA LYS A 93 13.37 -1.38 -10.37
C LYS A 93 13.66 -1.70 -11.83
N GLU A 94 12.68 -2.25 -12.54
CA GLU A 94 12.79 -2.61 -13.96
C GLU A 94 13.03 -1.38 -14.85
N ASN A 95 12.41 -0.23 -14.55
CA ASN A 95 12.66 1.02 -15.28
C ASN A 95 13.94 1.77 -14.85
N ARG A 96 14.69 1.28 -13.86
CA ARG A 96 15.95 1.91 -13.42
C ARG A 96 17.19 1.20 -13.96
N SER A 97 17.06 -0.01 -14.51
CA SER A 97 18.19 -0.77 -15.03
C SER A 97 18.59 -0.41 -16.46
N GLU A 98 17.69 0.13 -17.26
CA GLU A 98 17.96 0.54 -18.65
C GLU A 98 17.52 1.99 -18.87
N LEU A 99 18.41 2.79 -19.46
CA LEU A 99 18.14 4.18 -19.86
C LEU A 99 18.29 4.30 -21.37
N ASP A 100 17.16 4.32 -22.07
CA ASP A 100 17.11 4.51 -23.51
C ASP A 100 16.90 6.00 -23.86
N LEU A 101 17.96 6.62 -24.39
CA LEU A 101 18.00 7.99 -24.86
C LEU A 101 18.32 8.08 -26.35
N ARG A 102 18.09 7.03 -27.13
CA ARG A 102 18.38 7.03 -28.57
C ARG A 102 17.62 8.13 -29.32
N CYS A 103 18.29 8.78 -30.25
CA CYS A 103 17.71 9.80 -31.14
C CYS A 103 17.03 11.00 -30.43
N ASN A 104 17.51 11.40 -29.25
CA ASN A 104 16.92 12.50 -28.46
C ASN A 104 17.67 13.84 -28.56
N ASN A 105 18.57 13.98 -29.53
CA ASN A 105 19.37 15.19 -29.73
C ASN A 105 20.16 15.61 -28.46
N VAL A 106 20.62 14.62 -27.68
CA VAL A 106 21.46 14.83 -26.49
C VAL A 106 22.81 15.36 -26.94
N ASP A 107 23.11 16.61 -26.59
CA ASP A 107 24.40 17.22 -26.87
C ASP A 107 25.43 16.92 -25.76
N SER A 108 26.68 17.31 -25.97
CA SER A 108 27.76 17.10 -24.99
C SER A 108 27.45 17.72 -23.62
N LYS A 109 26.76 18.86 -23.57
CA LYS A 109 26.41 19.55 -22.31
C LYS A 109 25.35 18.80 -21.54
N ALA A 110 24.27 18.39 -22.21
CA ALA A 110 23.22 17.59 -21.62
C ALA A 110 23.76 16.24 -21.13
N PHE A 111 24.70 15.65 -21.88
CA PHE A 111 25.35 14.42 -21.48
C PHE A 111 26.24 14.58 -20.24
N VAL A 112 27.02 15.66 -20.14
CA VAL A 112 27.79 15.98 -18.92
C VAL A 112 26.87 16.18 -17.72
N ALA A 113 25.72 16.83 -17.91
CA ALA A 113 24.71 16.98 -16.85
C ALA A 113 24.16 15.61 -16.40
N LEU A 114 23.90 14.70 -17.35
CA LEU A 114 23.51 13.31 -17.06
C LEU A 114 24.58 12.60 -16.22
N LEU A 115 25.85 12.67 -16.63
CA LEU A 115 26.96 12.07 -15.89
C LEU A 115 27.10 12.65 -14.47
N THR A 116 26.88 13.95 -14.31
CA THR A 116 26.90 14.62 -13.00
C THR A 116 25.75 14.14 -12.11
N ALA A 117 24.57 13.89 -12.68
CA ALA A 117 23.45 13.30 -11.95
C ALA A 117 23.76 11.86 -11.50
N LEU A 118 24.34 11.05 -12.40
CA LEU A 118 24.77 9.68 -12.08
C LEU A 118 25.85 9.67 -10.97
N GLU A 119 26.80 10.61 -10.99
CA GLU A 119 27.82 10.77 -9.94
C GLU A 119 27.21 11.11 -8.57
N LYS A 120 26.07 11.82 -8.55
CA LYS A 120 25.31 12.13 -7.33
C LYS A 120 24.40 10.98 -6.86
N GLY A 121 24.47 9.82 -7.51
CA GLY A 121 23.66 8.65 -7.15
C GLY A 121 22.28 8.60 -7.82
N ALA A 122 22.06 9.35 -8.90
CA ALA A 122 20.89 9.12 -9.75
C ALA A 122 21.03 7.74 -10.43
N LEU A 123 19.93 6.99 -10.49
CA LEU A 123 19.85 5.67 -11.14
C LEU A 123 20.92 4.68 -10.65
N PRO A 124 20.96 4.33 -9.34
CA PRO A 124 22.02 3.49 -8.76
C PRO A 124 22.02 2.05 -9.28
N GLU A 125 20.91 1.60 -9.87
CA GLU A 125 20.74 0.26 -10.43
C GLU A 125 20.90 0.25 -11.96
N LEU A 126 21.38 1.35 -12.57
CA LEU A 126 21.53 1.46 -14.02
C LEU A 126 22.60 0.49 -14.52
N VAL A 127 22.20 -0.33 -15.50
CA VAL A 127 23.02 -1.39 -16.10
C VAL A 127 23.29 -1.09 -17.57
N ASP A 128 22.30 -0.56 -18.29
CA ASP A 128 22.37 -0.36 -19.73
C ASP A 128 22.01 1.08 -20.12
N ILE A 129 22.80 1.70 -21.01
CA ILE A 129 22.54 3.04 -21.54
C ILE A 129 22.56 3.02 -23.07
N GLY A 130 21.46 3.43 -23.68
CA GLY A 130 21.31 3.64 -25.11
C GLY A 130 21.40 5.12 -25.49
N LEU A 131 22.43 5.54 -26.19
CA LEU A 131 22.64 6.92 -26.66
C LEU A 131 22.81 7.01 -28.17
N GLN A 132 22.47 5.96 -28.91
CA GLN A 132 22.62 5.94 -30.36
C GLN A 132 21.86 7.09 -31.05
N GLY A 133 22.50 7.75 -32.02
CA GLY A 133 21.87 8.80 -32.81
C GLY A 133 21.74 10.16 -32.10
N ASN A 134 22.66 10.50 -31.21
CA ASN A 134 22.70 11.81 -30.53
C ASN A 134 23.90 12.67 -31.03
N LEU A 135 24.26 13.72 -30.28
CA LEU A 135 25.26 14.73 -30.65
C LEU A 135 26.36 14.86 -29.58
N LEU A 136 26.83 13.74 -29.02
CA LEU A 136 27.85 13.76 -27.96
C LEU A 136 29.15 14.43 -28.42
N GLY A 137 29.60 14.13 -29.65
CA GLY A 137 30.88 14.62 -30.18
C GLY A 137 32.09 14.19 -29.35
N ASP A 138 33.26 14.77 -29.67
CA ASP A 138 34.51 14.47 -28.95
C ASP A 138 34.46 14.85 -27.47
N GLU A 139 33.76 15.94 -27.13
CA GLU A 139 33.62 16.38 -25.74
C GLU A 139 32.78 15.40 -24.91
N GLY A 140 31.68 14.88 -25.46
CA GLY A 140 30.89 13.85 -24.78
C GLY A 140 31.66 12.55 -24.62
N ALA A 141 32.48 12.17 -25.60
CA ALA A 141 33.37 11.01 -25.51
C ALA A 141 34.44 11.18 -24.42
N ARG A 142 35.08 12.35 -24.31
CA ARG A 142 36.03 12.66 -23.22
C ARG A 142 35.35 12.63 -21.85
N ALA A 143 34.14 13.18 -21.76
CA ALA A 143 33.36 13.15 -20.53
C ALA A 143 33.01 11.72 -20.10
N LEU A 144 32.59 10.87 -21.05
CA LEU A 144 32.35 9.45 -20.81
C LEU A 144 33.62 8.74 -20.31
N ALA A 145 34.75 8.96 -20.98
CA ALA A 145 36.05 8.39 -20.61
C ALA A 145 36.43 8.77 -19.17
N HIS A 146 36.25 10.04 -18.81
CA HIS A 146 36.53 10.53 -17.46
C HIS A 146 35.56 9.97 -16.40
N ALA A 147 34.26 9.86 -16.72
CA ALA A 147 33.29 9.26 -15.80
C ALA A 147 33.57 7.78 -15.52
N PHE A 148 34.00 7.02 -16.52
CA PHE A 148 34.47 5.66 -16.34
C PHE A 148 35.74 5.59 -15.48
N PHE A 149 36.72 6.46 -15.73
CA PHE A 149 37.94 6.52 -14.93
C PHE A 149 37.69 6.86 -13.46
N ARG A 150 36.68 7.70 -13.17
CA ARG A 150 36.24 8.00 -11.79
C ARG A 150 35.48 6.87 -11.11
N GLY A 151 35.04 5.86 -11.86
CA GLY A 151 34.20 4.79 -11.34
C GLY A 151 32.75 5.21 -11.09
N THR A 152 32.30 6.32 -11.69
CA THR A 152 30.88 6.76 -11.62
C THR A 152 29.95 5.74 -12.27
N LEU A 153 30.43 5.04 -13.30
CA LEU A 153 29.64 4.14 -14.14
C LEU A 153 29.97 2.65 -13.86
N ARG A 154 30.24 2.33 -12.59
CA ARG A 154 30.71 0.99 -12.15
C ARG A 154 29.74 -0.15 -12.42
N GLU A 155 28.45 0.16 -12.42
CA GLU A 155 27.36 -0.82 -12.57
C GLU A 155 26.99 -1.09 -14.03
N LEU A 156 27.42 -0.23 -14.95
CA LEU A 156 27.10 -0.36 -16.37
C LEU A 156 27.75 -1.59 -17.01
N ARG A 157 26.95 -2.30 -17.80
CA ARG A 157 27.33 -3.46 -18.61
C ARG A 157 27.37 -3.10 -20.08
N ASN A 158 26.34 -2.44 -20.60
CA ASN A 158 26.27 -2.08 -22.02
C ASN A 158 26.07 -0.58 -22.20
N VAL A 159 26.89 -0.01 -23.07
CA VAL A 159 26.80 1.40 -23.45
C VAL A 159 26.82 1.50 -24.97
N ASP A 160 25.75 2.03 -25.55
CA ASP A 160 25.62 2.24 -26.99
C ASP A 160 25.76 3.72 -27.31
N ILE A 161 26.91 4.12 -27.88
CA ILE A 161 27.17 5.49 -28.34
C ILE A 161 27.35 5.55 -29.87
N ARG A 162 26.73 4.64 -30.61
CA ARG A 162 26.75 4.69 -32.09
C ARG A 162 26.16 5.98 -32.64
N GLN A 163 26.62 6.44 -33.79
CA GLN A 163 26.05 7.62 -34.46
C GLN A 163 25.97 8.87 -33.57
N ASN A 164 27.08 9.23 -32.92
CA ASN A 164 27.18 10.36 -32.01
C ASN A 164 28.12 11.47 -32.47
N ARG A 165 28.57 11.41 -33.73
CA ARG A 165 29.53 12.35 -34.34
C ARG A 165 30.85 12.47 -33.57
N ILE A 166 31.27 11.38 -32.91
CA ILE A 166 32.57 11.29 -32.24
C ILE A 166 33.65 11.15 -33.31
N ARG A 167 34.71 11.95 -33.24
CA ARG A 167 35.81 11.95 -34.20
C ARG A 167 37.05 11.31 -33.57
N ASN A 168 38.20 11.53 -34.19
CA ASN A 168 39.47 10.94 -33.78
C ASN A 168 39.84 11.22 -32.32
N ASP A 169 39.69 12.46 -31.87
CA ASP A 169 40.12 12.87 -30.53
C ASP A 169 39.27 12.21 -29.44
N GLY A 170 37.95 12.15 -29.63
CA GLY A 170 37.04 11.48 -28.71
C GLY A 170 37.28 9.97 -28.68
N MET A 171 37.48 9.35 -29.85
CA MET A 171 37.78 7.93 -29.94
C MET A 171 39.11 7.56 -29.28
N GLN A 172 40.16 8.36 -29.47
CA GLN A 172 41.45 8.17 -28.80
C GLN A 172 41.33 8.30 -27.29
N ALA A 173 40.53 9.26 -26.80
CA ALA A 173 40.31 9.44 -25.37
C ALA A 173 39.62 8.22 -24.74
N LEU A 174 38.58 7.69 -25.40
CA LEU A 174 37.93 6.45 -24.97
C LEU A 174 38.93 5.29 -25.00
N TRP A 175 39.61 5.07 -26.12
CA TRP A 175 40.59 4.00 -26.28
C TRP A 175 41.64 3.98 -25.16
N ASN A 176 42.24 5.14 -24.85
CA ASN A 176 43.25 5.26 -23.80
C ASN A 176 42.72 4.84 -22.41
N VAL A 177 41.46 5.15 -22.09
CA VAL A 177 40.86 4.75 -20.81
C VAL A 177 40.56 3.25 -20.78
N PHE A 178 39.99 2.71 -21.86
CA PHE A 178 39.58 1.29 -21.91
C PHE A 178 40.77 0.34 -22.06
N THR A 179 41.92 0.80 -22.56
CA THR A 179 43.15 0.00 -22.65
C THR A 179 44.11 0.20 -21.49
N ALA A 180 43.82 1.13 -20.57
CA ALA A 180 44.64 1.35 -19.39
C ALA A 180 44.69 0.08 -18.51
N PRO A 181 45.85 -0.25 -17.90
CA PRO A 181 46.05 -1.49 -17.15
C PRO A 181 45.09 -1.66 -15.96
N ASN A 182 44.50 -0.57 -15.46
CA ASN A 182 43.59 -0.57 -14.31
C ASN A 182 42.12 -0.36 -14.67
N PHE A 183 41.75 -0.35 -15.95
CA PHE A 183 40.38 -0.07 -16.41
C PHE A 183 39.32 -0.93 -15.70
N ARG A 184 39.58 -2.25 -15.59
CA ARG A 184 38.67 -3.22 -14.94
C ARG A 184 38.40 -2.92 -13.45
N ARG A 185 39.28 -2.17 -12.76
CA ARG A 185 39.06 -1.76 -11.37
C ARG A 185 37.94 -0.72 -11.25
N PHE A 186 37.85 0.15 -12.25
CA PHE A 186 36.87 1.23 -12.30
C PHE A 186 35.58 0.81 -13.00
N CYS A 187 35.65 -0.15 -13.94
CA CYS A 187 34.49 -0.61 -14.71
C CYS A 187 34.46 -2.14 -14.78
N PRO A 188 34.24 -2.82 -13.63
CA PRO A 188 34.36 -4.27 -13.57
C PRO A 188 33.26 -4.99 -14.35
N LYS A 189 32.08 -4.37 -14.48
CA LYS A 189 30.88 -4.96 -15.07
C LYS A 189 30.73 -4.69 -16.56
N LEU A 190 31.54 -3.82 -17.17
CA LEU A 190 31.38 -3.48 -18.58
C LEU A 190 31.64 -4.70 -19.47
N GLN A 191 30.65 -4.98 -20.32
CA GLN A 191 30.62 -6.06 -21.29
C GLN A 191 30.73 -5.53 -22.72
N LEU A 192 30.09 -4.39 -23.01
CA LEU A 192 30.08 -3.80 -24.34
C LEU A 192 30.05 -2.26 -24.29
N LEU A 193 30.97 -1.64 -25.02
CA LEU A 193 30.87 -0.26 -25.48
C LEU A 193 30.84 -0.27 -27.01
N ASP A 194 29.69 0.08 -27.57
CA ASP A 194 29.49 0.17 -29.02
C ASP A 194 29.64 1.62 -29.50
N MET A 195 30.72 1.87 -30.24
CA MET A 195 31.12 3.17 -30.77
C MET A 195 31.06 3.20 -32.30
N ARG A 196 30.49 2.16 -32.93
CA ARG A 196 30.41 2.06 -34.40
C ARG A 196 29.62 3.23 -35.00
N ARG A 197 29.84 3.48 -36.29
CA ARG A 197 29.13 4.54 -37.05
C ARG A 197 29.33 5.94 -36.44
N ASN A 198 30.53 6.21 -35.94
CA ASN A 198 31.00 7.55 -35.58
C ASN A 198 31.97 8.06 -36.66
N ASP A 199 32.37 9.33 -36.57
CA ASP A 199 33.12 10.06 -37.60
C ASP A 199 34.64 9.93 -37.43
N ALA A 200 35.11 8.79 -36.92
CA ALA A 200 36.53 8.52 -36.74
C ALA A 200 37.18 8.00 -38.03
N HIS A 201 38.39 8.45 -38.30
CA HIS A 201 39.09 8.15 -39.52
C HIS A 201 39.69 6.74 -39.49
N GLY A 202 39.61 6.03 -40.63
CA GLY A 202 40.00 4.62 -40.71
C GLY A 202 41.47 4.33 -40.37
N ALA A 203 42.36 5.30 -40.49
CA ALA A 203 43.76 5.14 -40.07
C ALA A 203 43.90 5.01 -38.54
N LEU A 204 43.12 5.79 -37.78
CA LEU A 204 43.12 5.74 -36.33
C LEU A 204 42.52 4.43 -35.82
N THR A 205 41.36 4.02 -36.34
CA THR A 205 40.69 2.81 -35.88
C THR A 205 41.48 1.53 -36.19
N ARG A 206 42.32 1.53 -37.24
CA ARG A 206 43.28 0.46 -37.52
C ARG A 206 44.42 0.38 -36.49
N SER A 207 44.75 1.49 -35.84
CA SER A 207 45.78 1.51 -34.77
C SER A 207 45.28 0.89 -33.46
N PHE A 208 43.97 0.72 -33.30
CA PHE A 208 43.33 0.14 -32.13
C PHE A 208 43.36 -1.40 -32.15
N CYS A 209 44.56 -1.95 -32.28
CA CYS A 209 44.83 -3.39 -32.35
C CYS A 209 45.97 -3.78 -31.39
N PRO A 210 45.80 -4.84 -30.56
CA PRO A 210 44.61 -5.70 -30.47
C PRO A 210 43.44 -5.00 -29.75
N CYS A 211 42.25 -5.08 -30.35
CA CYS A 211 41.02 -4.51 -29.79
C CYS A 211 40.53 -5.36 -28.60
N PRO A 212 40.26 -4.76 -27.42
CA PRO A 212 39.60 -5.46 -26.32
C PRO A 212 38.22 -6.01 -26.74
N PRO A 213 37.81 -7.19 -26.27
CA PRO A 213 36.57 -7.85 -26.72
C PRO A 213 35.28 -7.10 -26.35
N TYR A 214 35.37 -6.12 -25.45
CA TYR A 214 34.25 -5.29 -24.99
C TYR A 214 34.17 -3.94 -25.71
N LEU A 215 35.04 -3.64 -26.67
CA LEU A 215 34.96 -2.44 -27.51
C LEU A 215 34.55 -2.80 -28.93
N GLN A 216 33.63 -2.02 -29.50
CA GLN A 216 33.30 -2.07 -30.93
C GLN A 216 33.39 -0.67 -31.52
N PHE A 217 34.05 -0.51 -32.66
CA PHE A 217 34.22 0.77 -33.37
C PHE A 217 34.19 0.58 -34.88
#